data_AF-B3E772-F1
#
_entry.id   AF-B3E772-F1
#
_cell.length_a   1.000
_cell.length_b   1.000
_cell.length_c   1.000
_cell.angle_alpha   90.00
_cell.angle_beta   90.00
_cell.angle_gamma   90.00
#
_symmetry.space_group_name_H-M   'P 1'
#
loop_
_entity.id
_entity.type
_entity.pdbx_description
1 polymer ?
#
loop_
_entity_poly.entity_id
_entity_poly.type
_entity_poly.pdbx_seq_one_letter_code
_entity_poly.pdbx_strand_id
1 'polypeptide(L)'
;MTQQISQLATVFGLFLTLSASPLIAAEPVNIQVAMPSLTCGKDGLEPNECILNGTMRLRGAESLNGPLRYFCDVRYSYVAAGNESQAIRFTGRVLFHGEEKLVQGRARRELAEKLTLKLSSNARQIEVSEIGCERE
;
A
#
# COMPACT_ATOMS: atom_id res chain seq x y z
N MET A 1 -28.36 -68.23 -38.04
CA MET A 1 -29.18 -67.57 -37.00
C MET A 1 -28.24 -67.01 -35.94
N THR A 2 -28.12 -65.69 -35.98
CA THR A 2 -27.80 -64.68 -34.95
C THR A 2 -27.61 -65.11 -33.48
N GLN A 3 -26.54 -64.59 -32.85
CA GLN A 3 -26.47 -63.85 -31.56
C GLN A 3 -24.99 -63.84 -31.07
N GLN A 4 -24.18 -62.77 -31.19
CA GLN A 4 -24.10 -61.57 -30.32
C GLN A 4 -24.34 -61.94 -28.83
N ILE A 5 -23.53 -61.63 -27.82
CA ILE A 5 -23.04 -60.34 -27.25
C ILE A 5 -22.02 -60.80 -26.16
N SER A 6 -20.81 -60.27 -25.96
CA SER A 6 -20.56 -59.22 -24.95
C SER A 6 -19.05 -59.03 -24.75
N GLN A 7 -18.52 -57.92 -25.27
CA GLN A 7 -17.24 -57.37 -24.83
C GLN A 7 -17.54 -56.36 -23.72
N LEU A 8 -17.24 -56.71 -22.46
CA LEU A 8 -17.24 -55.76 -21.35
C LEU A 8 -15.80 -55.28 -21.13
N ALA A 9 -15.43 -54.26 -21.90
CA ALA A 9 -14.24 -53.46 -21.61
C ALA A 9 -14.55 -52.53 -20.42
N THR A 10 -14.18 -52.93 -19.21
CA THR A 10 -14.16 -52.04 -18.04
C THR A 10 -12.99 -51.09 -18.16
N VAL A 11 -13.19 -49.97 -18.86
CA VAL A 11 -12.30 -48.81 -18.78
C VAL A 11 -12.67 -48.06 -17.50
N PHE A 12 -11.91 -48.32 -16.44
CA PHE A 12 -11.97 -47.57 -15.18
C PHE A 12 -11.40 -46.16 -15.45
N GLY A 13 -12.26 -45.25 -15.90
CA GLY A 13 -11.94 -43.84 -16.04
C GLY A 13 -11.90 -43.19 -14.66
N LEU A 14 -10.72 -43.11 -14.06
CA LEU A 14 -10.48 -42.33 -12.85
C LEU A 14 -10.57 -40.84 -13.23
N PHE A 15 -11.78 -40.28 -13.18
CA PHE A 15 -12.01 -38.84 -13.29
C PHE A 15 -11.41 -38.15 -12.05
N LEU A 16 -10.14 -37.75 -12.15
CA LEU A 16 -9.51 -36.80 -11.24
C LEU A 16 -10.18 -35.44 -11.46
N THR A 17 -11.28 -35.20 -10.75
CA THR A 17 -11.85 -33.85 -10.64
C THR A 17 -10.87 -33.01 -9.83
N LEU A 18 -10.02 -32.25 -10.52
CA LEU A 18 -9.28 -31.13 -9.94
C LEU A 18 -10.32 -30.18 -9.35
N SER A 19 -10.51 -30.23 -8.03
CA SER A 19 -11.21 -29.18 -7.30
C SER A 19 -10.31 -27.95 -7.30
N ALA A 20 -10.46 -27.12 -8.34
CA ALA A 20 -9.94 -25.77 -8.36
C ALA A 20 -10.62 -25.00 -7.22
N SER A 21 -9.96 -24.90 -6.08
CA SER A 21 -10.39 -24.02 -5.00
C SER A 21 -10.55 -22.61 -5.57
N PRO A 22 -11.70 -21.96 -5.45
CA PRO A 22 -11.81 -20.57 -5.85
C PRO A 22 -10.85 -19.78 -4.96
N LEU A 23 -9.84 -19.17 -5.58
CA LEU A 23 -9.09 -18.07 -4.97
C LEU A 23 -10.14 -17.05 -4.53
N ILE A 24 -10.40 -16.98 -3.22
CA ILE A 24 -11.24 -15.94 -2.63
C ILE A 24 -10.52 -14.64 -2.93
N ALA A 25 -10.96 -13.95 -3.99
CA ALA A 25 -10.48 -12.64 -4.33
C ALA A 25 -10.78 -11.73 -3.14
N ALA A 26 -9.74 -11.20 -2.51
CA ALA A 26 -9.89 -10.31 -1.38
C ALA A 26 -10.72 -9.09 -1.82
N GLU A 27 -11.77 -8.75 -1.06
CA GLU A 27 -12.62 -7.61 -1.38
C GLU A 27 -11.76 -6.33 -1.48
N PRO A 28 -11.96 -5.49 -2.51
CA PRO A 28 -11.12 -4.33 -2.76
C PRO A 28 -11.29 -3.29 -1.64
N VAL A 29 -10.18 -2.70 -1.22
CA VAL A 29 -10.15 -1.60 -0.25
C VAL A 29 -9.42 -0.41 -0.87
N ASN A 30 -10.07 0.74 -0.90
CA ASN A 30 -9.49 2.01 -1.33
C ASN A 30 -8.92 2.74 -0.11
N ILE A 31 -7.63 3.09 -0.19
CA ILE A 31 -6.91 3.82 0.85
C ILE A 31 -6.53 5.19 0.29
N GLN A 32 -6.99 6.26 0.94
CA GLN A 32 -6.76 7.63 0.51
C GLN A 32 -6.10 8.43 1.63
N VAL A 33 -5.05 9.16 1.29
CA VAL A 33 -4.42 10.12 2.18
C VAL A 33 -4.74 11.54 1.72
N ALA A 34 -5.41 12.30 2.57
CA ALA A 34 -5.77 13.69 2.32
C ALA A 34 -4.75 14.63 2.96
N MET A 35 -4.38 15.69 2.23
CA MET A 35 -3.50 16.77 2.65
C MET A 35 -2.18 16.29 3.29
N PRO A 36 -1.39 15.45 2.58
CA PRO A 36 -0.12 14.97 3.12
C PRO A 36 0.89 16.13 3.22
N SER A 37 1.62 16.20 4.32
CA SER A 37 2.70 17.18 4.52
C SER A 37 3.87 16.57 5.31
N LEU A 38 5.09 17.03 5.04
CA LEU A 38 6.29 16.60 5.74
C LEU A 38 6.83 17.73 6.60
N THR A 39 7.15 17.43 7.85
CA THR A 39 7.84 18.34 8.76
C THR A 39 9.14 17.70 9.22
N CYS A 40 10.28 18.25 8.80
CA CYS A 40 11.61 17.69 9.08
C CYS A 40 12.40 18.55 10.06
N GLY A 41 13.23 17.93 10.91
CA GLY A 41 14.19 18.63 11.78
C GLY A 41 13.57 19.60 12.81
N LYS A 42 12.28 19.42 13.14
CA LYS A 42 11.63 20.12 14.27
C LYS A 42 11.68 19.24 15.53
N ASP A 43 11.53 19.87 16.70
CA ASP A 43 11.38 19.20 17.99
C ASP A 43 12.53 18.25 18.39
N GLY A 44 13.77 18.59 18.00
CA GLY A 44 14.97 17.82 18.36
C GLY A 44 15.23 16.58 17.48
N LEU A 45 14.47 16.41 16.41
CA LEU A 45 14.69 15.36 15.41
C LEU A 45 15.94 15.65 14.55
N GLU A 46 16.59 14.59 14.08
CA GLU A 46 17.71 14.74 13.13
C GLU A 46 17.23 15.41 11.82
N PRO A 47 18.12 16.10 11.07
CA PRO A 47 17.72 16.82 9.86
C PRO A 47 17.04 15.96 8.78
N ASN A 48 17.31 14.66 8.77
CA ASN A 48 16.75 13.65 7.88
C ASN A 48 15.51 12.93 8.44
N GLU A 49 15.15 13.19 9.69
CA GLU A 49 13.95 12.67 10.32
C GLU A 49 12.78 13.64 10.13
N CYS A 50 11.70 13.12 9.56
CA CYS A 50 10.51 13.88 9.20
C CYS A 50 9.26 13.21 9.74
N ILE A 51 8.25 14.01 10.08
CA ILE A 51 6.91 13.54 10.42
C ILE A 51 6.00 13.78 9.20
N LEU A 52 5.42 12.70 8.67
CA LEU A 52 4.36 12.74 7.68
C LEU A 52 3.02 12.94 8.39
N ASN A 53 2.41 14.09 8.15
CA ASN A 53 1.10 14.45 8.65
C ASN A 53 0.05 14.35 7.55
N GLY A 54 -1.19 14.04 7.95
CA GLY A 54 -2.33 14.00 7.03
C GLY A 54 -3.53 13.29 7.64
N THR A 55 -4.53 12.99 6.82
CA THR A 55 -5.65 12.12 7.23
C THR A 55 -5.77 10.95 6.28
N MET A 56 -5.66 9.73 6.80
CA MET A 56 -5.89 8.51 6.05
C MET A 56 -7.35 8.06 6.19
N ARG A 57 -7.95 7.65 5.08
CA ARG A 57 -9.31 7.11 4.99
C ARG A 57 -9.27 5.79 4.25
N LEU A 58 -9.84 4.75 4.86
CA LEU A 58 -9.95 3.43 4.28
C LEU A 58 -11.41 3.13 4.01
N ARG A 59 -11.73 2.63 2.81
CA ARG A 59 -13.08 2.29 2.37
C ARG A 59 -13.08 0.99 1.57
N GLY A 60 -13.81 0.00 2.04
CA GLY A 60 -14.08 -1.26 1.36
C GLY A 60 -15.55 -1.66 1.51
N ALA A 61 -15.86 -2.94 1.28
CA ALA A 61 -17.21 -3.49 1.45
C ALA A 61 -17.66 -3.45 2.91
N GLU A 62 -18.96 -3.26 3.16
CA GLU A 62 -19.53 -3.15 4.51
C GLU A 62 -19.38 -4.43 5.35
N SER A 63 -19.20 -5.57 4.68
CA SER A 63 -18.84 -6.87 5.26
C SER A 63 -17.48 -6.88 5.95
N LEU A 64 -16.54 -6.02 5.53
CA LEU A 64 -15.18 -6.01 6.04
C LEU A 64 -15.11 -5.45 7.46
N ASN A 65 -14.72 -6.31 8.40
CA ASN A 65 -14.50 -5.95 9.78
C ASN A 65 -13.21 -6.61 10.26
N GLY A 66 -12.36 -5.85 10.95
CA GLY A 66 -11.09 -6.35 11.49
C GLY A 66 -9.86 -5.65 10.92
N PRO A 67 -8.66 -6.16 11.23
CA PRO A 67 -7.42 -5.52 10.86
C PRO A 67 -7.19 -5.57 9.34
N LEU A 68 -6.73 -4.45 8.80
CA LEU A 68 -6.26 -4.33 7.43
C LEU A 68 -4.82 -3.82 7.45
N ARG A 69 -3.90 -4.64 6.94
CA ARG A 69 -2.52 -4.25 6.71
C ARG A 69 -2.38 -3.49 5.40
N TYR A 70 -1.55 -2.47 5.42
CA TYR A 70 -1.31 -1.61 4.27
C TYR A 70 0.14 -1.15 4.23
N PHE A 71 0.60 -0.80 3.05
CA PHE A 71 1.83 -0.06 2.85
C PHE A 71 1.55 1.25 2.11
N CYS A 72 2.36 2.25 2.38
CA CYS A 72 2.29 3.53 1.70
C CYS A 72 3.65 3.86 1.09
N ASP A 73 3.63 4.23 -0.18
CA ASP A 73 4.74 4.75 -0.94
C ASP A 73 4.67 6.27 -1.01
N VAL A 74 5.65 6.94 -0.42
CA VAL A 74 5.75 8.40 -0.36
C VAL A 74 6.89 8.86 -1.26
N ARG A 75 6.55 9.61 -2.30
CA ARG A 75 7.53 10.33 -3.12
C ARG A 75 7.62 11.76 -2.61
N TYR A 76 8.83 12.21 -2.38
CA TYR A 76 9.11 13.55 -1.88
C TYR A 76 10.09 14.27 -2.78
N SER A 77 10.03 15.59 -2.75
CA SER A 77 10.99 16.48 -3.38
C SER A 77 11.59 17.43 -2.36
N TYR A 78 12.83 17.82 -2.58
CA TYR A 78 13.48 18.86 -1.79
C TYR A 78 14.41 19.69 -2.67
N VAL A 79 14.71 20.91 -2.21
CA VAL A 79 15.74 21.75 -2.83
C VAL A 79 17.01 21.59 -2.01
N ALA A 80 18.15 21.37 -2.65
CA ALA A 80 19.45 21.46 -2.01
C ALA A 80 20.44 22.15 -2.93
N ALA A 81 21.48 22.76 -2.37
CA ALA A 81 22.55 23.43 -3.11
C ALA A 81 22.03 24.40 -4.21
N GLY A 82 21.83 25.66 -3.82
CA GLY A 82 21.42 26.70 -4.75
C GLY A 82 21.78 28.08 -4.25
N ASN A 83 22.44 28.90 -5.08
CA ASN A 83 22.57 30.33 -4.81
C ASN A 83 21.20 31.02 -4.94
N GLU A 84 21.11 32.33 -4.70
CA GLU A 84 19.84 33.08 -4.84
C GLU A 84 19.21 32.98 -6.25
N SER A 85 19.94 32.49 -7.25
CA SER A 85 19.54 32.43 -8.66
C SER A 85 19.27 31.02 -9.21
N GLN A 86 19.65 29.95 -8.51
CA GLN A 86 19.48 28.56 -8.99
C GLN A 86 19.04 27.65 -7.85
N ALA A 87 17.93 26.92 -8.02
CA ALA A 87 17.46 25.91 -7.08
C ALA A 87 17.59 24.52 -7.71
N ILE A 88 18.48 23.67 -7.19
CA ILE A 88 18.58 22.27 -7.62
C ILE A 88 17.52 21.46 -6.86
N ARG A 89 16.62 20.84 -7.61
CA ARG A 89 15.55 19.99 -7.06
C ARG A 89 15.99 18.53 -7.09
N PHE A 90 15.82 17.87 -5.96
CA PHE A 90 16.05 16.45 -5.77
C PHE A 90 14.74 15.77 -5.45
N THR A 91 14.65 14.48 -5.76
CA THR A 91 13.49 13.64 -5.45
C THR A 91 13.91 12.36 -4.77
N GLY A 92 13.07 11.83 -3.91
CA GLY A 92 13.27 10.56 -3.25
C GLY A 92 11.97 9.81 -3.02
N ARG A 93 12.12 8.61 -2.46
CA ARG A 93 11.03 7.69 -2.16
C ARG A 93 11.27 7.07 -0.78
N VAL A 94 10.21 6.89 0.00
CA VAL A 94 10.23 6.15 1.26
C VAL A 94 8.96 5.32 1.38
N LEU A 95 9.08 4.12 1.94
CA LEU A 95 7.98 3.21 2.19
C LEU A 95 7.75 3.11 3.69
N PHE A 96 6.50 3.07 4.11
CA PHE A 96 6.13 2.67 5.47
C PHE A 96 4.92 1.74 5.44
N HIS A 97 4.78 0.98 6.53
CA HIS A 97 3.75 -0.05 6.68
C HIS A 97 2.90 0.27 7.90
N GLY A 98 1.66 -0.19 7.90
CA GLY A 98 0.76 -0.01 9.02
C GLY A 98 -0.38 -1.02 9.03
N GLU A 99 -1.14 -0.99 10.11
CA GLU A 99 -2.36 -1.76 10.26
C GLU A 99 -3.45 -0.84 10.80
N GLU A 100 -4.65 -0.94 10.24
CA GLU A 100 -5.81 -0.20 10.70
C GLU A 100 -7.03 -1.12 10.80
N LYS A 101 -7.84 -0.95 11.85
CA LYS A 101 -9.03 -1.78 12.03
C LYS A 101 -10.21 -1.18 11.28
N LEU A 102 -10.73 -1.91 10.30
CA LEU A 102 -11.98 -1.58 9.63
C LEU A 102 -13.17 -1.94 10.51
N VAL A 103 -14.15 -1.02 10.54
CA VAL A 103 -15.48 -1.22 11.10
C VAL A 103 -16.49 -0.90 9.99
N GLN A 104 -17.29 -1.89 9.61
CA GLN A 104 -18.25 -1.78 8.50
C GLN A 104 -17.60 -1.27 7.20
N GLY A 105 -16.43 -1.82 6.87
CA GLY A 105 -15.66 -1.46 5.69
C GLY A 105 -14.97 -0.11 5.75
N ARG A 106 -14.97 0.59 6.90
CA ARG A 106 -14.46 1.96 7.00
C ARG A 106 -13.49 2.11 8.15
N ALA A 107 -12.47 2.94 7.93
CA ALA A 107 -11.62 3.47 8.99
C ALA A 107 -11.13 4.87 8.61
N ARG A 108 -10.82 5.68 9.63
CA ARG A 108 -10.21 7.00 9.47
C ARG A 108 -9.18 7.19 10.58
N ARG A 109 -7.98 7.62 10.19
CA ARG A 109 -6.86 7.86 11.09
C ARG A 109 -6.16 9.17 10.75
N GLU A 110 -5.76 9.90 11.78
CA GLU A 110 -4.79 11.00 11.62
C GLU A 110 -3.39 10.40 11.50
N LEU A 111 -2.68 10.79 10.44
CA LEU A 111 -1.30 10.37 10.21
C LEU A 111 -0.36 11.30 10.96
N ALA A 112 0.58 10.71 11.67
CA ALA A 112 1.73 11.35 12.31
C ALA A 112 2.90 10.36 12.27
N GLU A 113 3.28 9.95 11.06
CA GLU A 113 4.23 8.87 10.85
C GLU A 113 5.66 9.40 10.78
N LYS A 114 6.55 8.85 11.60
CA LYS A 114 7.98 9.21 11.57
C LYS A 114 8.68 8.48 10.42
N LEU A 115 9.28 9.24 9.52
CA LEU A 115 9.98 8.76 8.33
C LEU A 115 11.43 9.25 8.33
N THR A 116 12.36 8.36 8.00
CA THR A 116 13.77 8.72 7.76
C THR A 116 13.99 8.89 6.26
N LEU A 117 14.23 10.13 5.83
CA LEU A 117 14.42 10.49 4.43
C LEU A 117 15.91 10.51 4.06
N LYS A 118 16.22 10.30 2.77
CA LYS A 118 17.59 10.44 2.25
C LYS A 118 17.79 11.87 1.76
N LEU A 119 18.07 12.76 2.70
CA LEU A 119 18.29 14.19 2.43
C LEU A 119 19.79 14.50 2.39
N SER A 120 20.17 15.43 1.52
CA SER A 120 21.50 16.06 1.61
C SER A 120 21.59 16.95 2.86
N SER A 121 22.82 17.24 3.33
CA SER A 121 23.05 18.12 4.48
C SER A 121 22.49 19.54 4.35
N ASN A 122 22.30 20.03 3.12
CA ASN A 122 21.79 21.37 2.83
C ASN A 122 20.34 21.36 2.31
N ALA A 123 19.56 20.32 2.65
CA ALA A 123 18.18 20.20 2.19
C ALA A 123 17.30 21.29 2.80
N ARG A 124 16.47 21.90 1.95
CA ARG A 124 15.47 22.92 2.29
C ARG A 124 14.22 22.68 1.46
N GLN A 125 13.08 23.22 1.92
CA GLN A 125 11.80 23.12 1.20
C GLN A 125 11.44 21.67 0.83
N ILE A 126 11.30 20.82 1.86
CA ILE A 126 10.91 19.42 1.68
C ILE A 126 9.39 19.35 1.53
N GLU A 127 8.92 18.68 0.49
CA GLU A 127 7.50 18.56 0.15
C GLU A 127 7.14 17.14 -0.25
N VAL A 128 5.90 16.72 0.03
CA VAL A 128 5.34 15.48 -0.52
C VAL A 128 4.93 15.74 -1.96
N SER A 129 5.53 15.01 -2.89
CA SER A 129 5.17 15.09 -4.30
C SER A 129 3.99 14.18 -4.63
N GLU A 130 3.98 12.97 -4.06
CA GLU A 130 2.95 11.95 -4.29
C GLU A 130 2.90 10.98 -3.11
N ILE A 131 1.71 10.48 -2.80
CA ILE A 131 1.54 9.38 -1.85
C ILE A 131 0.49 8.39 -2.39
N GLY A 132 0.87 7.13 -2.46
CA GLY A 132 -0.01 6.02 -2.81
C GLY A 132 0.01 4.98 -1.70
N CYS A 133 -1.17 4.48 -1.30
CA CYS A 133 -1.27 3.45 -0.28
C CYS A 133 -2.11 2.29 -0.80
N GLU A 134 -1.67 1.08 -0.50
CA GLU A 134 -2.29 -0.15 -0.97
C GLU A 134 -2.39 -1.16 0.17
N ARG A 135 -3.36 -2.07 0.04
CA ARG A 135 -3.49 -3.22 0.93
C ARG A 135 -2.33 -4.18 0.68
N GLU A 136 -1.75 -4.71 1.76
CA GLU A 136 -0.75 -5.78 1.71
C GLU A 136 -1.33 -7.14 1.30
#